data_AF-A0A1F8D725-F1
#
_entry.id   AF-A0A1F8D725-F1
#
_cell.length_a   1.000
_cell.length_b   1.000
_cell.length_c   1.000
_cell.angle_alpha   90.00
_cell.angle_beta   90.00
_cell.angle_gamma   90.00
#
_symmetry.space_group_name_H-M   'P 1'
#
loop_
_entity.id
_entity.type
_entity.pdbx_description
1 polymer ?
#
loop_
_entity_poly.entity_id
_entity_poly.type
_entity_poly.pdbx_seq_one_letter_code
_entity_poly.pdbx_strand_id
1 'polypeptide(L)'
;MDDVLNKIPTQEISEKRFTFIKNITLRTNIVIAFRYMFFLLILNNENKLPGPISYSIYKDIIIYTATIAESVIHYCLGTLIERGKINAADFMPSEWKEESSKDLYKISETKKVSGVIKFQVTEKFSDNVQFQTLNRAALKSGLFNKEVFDKAENLREKRNRIHLAGLKIVDDLYGESDIRDAFKTTALVIKTVEEKLQSANV
;
A
#
# COMPACT_ATOMS: atom_id res chain seq x y z
N MET A 1 5.72 3.17 -32.15
CA MET A 1 4.76 3.30 -31.02
C MET A 1 3.66 2.24 -31.13
N ASP A 2 3.16 1.95 -32.33
CA ASP A 2 2.17 0.88 -32.55
C ASP A 2 2.63 -0.53 -32.13
N ASP A 3 3.92 -0.85 -32.31
CA ASP A 3 4.48 -2.15 -31.89
C ASP A 3 4.54 -2.33 -30.36
N VAL A 4 4.67 -1.23 -29.61
CA VAL A 4 4.66 -1.25 -28.13
C VAL A 4 3.25 -1.51 -27.60
N LEU A 5 2.24 -0.88 -28.21
CA LEU A 5 0.84 -1.04 -27.81
C LEU A 5 0.32 -2.46 -28.01
N ASN A 6 0.79 -3.16 -29.05
CA ASN A 6 0.41 -4.54 -29.34
C ASN A 6 0.97 -5.56 -28.33
N LYS A 7 2.01 -5.20 -27.56
CA LYS A 7 2.63 -6.05 -26.53
C LYS A 7 2.01 -5.87 -25.15
N ILE A 8 1.22 -4.82 -24.94
CA ILE A 8 0.53 -4.57 -23.67
C ILE A 8 -0.77 -5.39 -23.65
N PRO A 9 -1.01 -6.24 -22.63
CA PRO A 9 -2.26 -6.96 -22.51
C PRO A 9 -3.46 -6.02 -22.56
N THR A 10 -4.54 -6.47 -23.21
CA THR A 10 -5.78 -5.70 -23.27
C THR A 10 -6.39 -5.55 -21.87
N GLN A 11 -7.30 -4.58 -21.74
CA GLN A 11 -8.04 -4.36 -20.49
C GLN A 11 -8.74 -5.65 -20.05
N GLU A 12 -9.45 -6.31 -20.97
CA GLU A 12 -10.21 -7.53 -20.69
C GLU A 12 -9.32 -8.68 -20.20
N ILE A 13 -8.18 -8.90 -20.86
CA ILE A 13 -7.22 -9.96 -20.45
C ILE A 13 -6.67 -9.66 -19.06
N SER A 14 -6.33 -8.39 -18.80
CA SER A 14 -5.76 -7.97 -17.52
C SER A 14 -6.78 -8.05 -16.37
N GLU A 15 -8.05 -7.74 -16.63
CA GLU A 15 -9.12 -7.84 -15.64
C GLU A 15 -9.37 -9.26 -15.15
N LYS A 16 -9.14 -10.28 -16.00
CA LYS A 16 -9.26 -11.70 -15.59
C LYS A 16 -8.36 -12.04 -14.40
N ARG A 17 -7.19 -11.38 -14.26
CA ARG A 17 -6.27 -11.59 -13.13
C ARG A 17 -6.82 -11.10 -11.79
N PHE A 18 -7.70 -10.11 -11.80
CA PHE A 18 -8.20 -9.44 -10.60
C PHE A 18 -9.69 -9.70 -10.35
N THR A 19 -10.23 -10.81 -10.87
CA THR A 19 -11.65 -11.19 -10.74
C THR A 19 -12.10 -11.42 -9.30
N PHE A 20 -11.16 -11.73 -8.39
CA PHE A 20 -11.43 -11.79 -6.94
C PHE A 20 -11.80 -10.43 -6.34
N ILE A 21 -11.53 -9.32 -7.03
CA ILE A 21 -11.98 -7.97 -6.66
C ILE A 21 -13.37 -7.72 -7.28
N LYS A 22 -14.40 -7.77 -6.44
CA LYS A 22 -15.80 -7.58 -6.84
C LYS A 22 -16.12 -6.12 -7.15
N ASN A 23 -15.42 -5.18 -6.53
CA ASN A 23 -15.56 -3.75 -6.82
C ASN A 23 -14.97 -3.46 -8.21
N ILE A 24 -15.86 -3.24 -9.19
CA ILE A 24 -15.50 -3.04 -10.60
C ILE A 24 -14.60 -1.82 -10.76
N THR A 25 -14.94 -0.69 -10.13
CA THR A 25 -14.16 0.56 -10.22
C THR A 25 -12.73 0.37 -9.73
N LEU A 26 -12.57 -0.25 -8.55
CA LEU A 26 -11.25 -0.54 -7.99
C LEU A 26 -10.46 -1.49 -8.89
N ARG A 27 -11.10 -2.56 -9.37
CA ARG A 27 -10.49 -3.54 -10.27
C ARG A 27 -9.99 -2.88 -11.55
N THR A 28 -10.81 -2.04 -12.17
CA THR A 28 -10.46 -1.31 -13.39
C THR A 28 -9.27 -0.37 -13.13
N ASN A 29 -9.26 0.37 -12.01
CA ASN A 29 -8.13 1.24 -11.66
C ASN A 29 -6.83 0.47 -11.41
N ILE A 30 -6.89 -0.66 -10.71
CA ILE A 30 -5.73 -1.55 -10.52
C ILE A 30 -5.20 -2.05 -11.87
N VAL A 31 -6.10 -2.43 -12.78
CA VAL A 31 -5.71 -2.89 -14.12
C VAL A 31 -5.10 -1.78 -14.96
N ILE A 32 -5.61 -0.55 -14.89
CA ILE A 32 -5.00 0.60 -15.58
C ILE A 32 -3.57 0.82 -15.07
N ALA A 33 -3.36 0.83 -13.74
CA ALA A 33 -2.04 0.92 -13.14
C ALA A 33 -1.12 -0.23 -13.58
N PHE A 34 -1.66 -1.46 -13.60
CA PHE A 34 -0.93 -2.65 -14.04
C PHE A 34 -0.47 -2.54 -15.50
N ARG A 35 -1.37 -2.15 -16.41
CA ARG A 35 -1.04 -1.96 -17.84
C ARG A 35 -0.04 -0.82 -18.06
N TYR A 36 -0.12 0.24 -17.27
CA TYR A 36 0.85 1.33 -17.32
C TYR A 36 2.26 0.86 -16.93
N MET A 37 2.40 -0.02 -15.93
CA MET A 37 3.71 -0.63 -15.62
C MET A 37 4.27 -1.46 -16.77
N PHE A 38 3.42 -2.22 -17.48
CA PHE A 38 3.85 -2.94 -18.70
C PHE A 38 4.34 -1.99 -19.77
N PHE A 39 3.59 -0.91 -20.02
CA PHE A 39 4.02 0.14 -20.96
C PHE A 39 5.41 0.68 -20.60
N LEU A 40 5.62 1.06 -19.35
CA LEU A 40 6.90 1.57 -18.86
C LEU A 40 8.04 0.57 -19.03
N LEU A 41 7.80 -0.71 -18.72
CA LEU A 41 8.79 -1.77 -18.87
C LEU A 41 9.19 -1.98 -20.33
N ILE A 42 8.21 -2.05 -21.23
CA ILE A 42 8.46 -2.21 -22.68
C ILE A 42 9.20 -0.98 -23.22
N LEU A 43 8.74 0.22 -22.86
CA LEU A 43 9.37 1.48 -23.27
C LEU A 43 10.86 1.49 -22.91
N ASN A 44 11.20 1.11 -21.67
CA ASN A 44 12.58 1.10 -21.18
C ASN A 44 13.45 0.00 -21.81
N ASN A 45 12.88 -1.17 -22.11
CA ASN A 45 13.64 -2.29 -22.66
C ASN A 45 13.91 -2.13 -24.16
N GLU A 46 12.95 -1.56 -24.91
CA GLU A 46 13.04 -1.46 -26.37
C GLU A 46 13.73 -0.20 -26.86
N ASN A 47 13.70 0.86 -26.05
CA ASN A 47 14.37 2.11 -26.36
C ASN A 47 15.58 2.19 -25.44
N LYS A 48 16.80 2.29 -25.99
CA LYS A 48 18.03 2.48 -25.20
C LYS A 48 18.01 3.87 -24.54
N LEU A 49 17.20 4.02 -23.49
CA LEU A 49 16.98 5.29 -22.82
C LEU A 49 18.24 5.67 -22.01
N PRO A 50 18.49 6.98 -21.82
CA PRO A 50 19.55 7.43 -20.93
C PRO A 50 19.32 6.93 -19.50
N GLY A 51 20.41 6.56 -18.81
CA GLY A 51 20.37 6.00 -17.44
C GLY A 51 19.42 6.73 -16.47
N PRO A 52 19.47 8.07 -16.34
CA PRO A 52 18.55 8.82 -15.46
C PRO A 52 17.06 8.62 -15.77
N ILE A 53 16.71 8.47 -17.05
CA ILE A 53 15.33 8.23 -17.49
C ILE A 53 14.93 6.80 -17.14
N SER A 54 15.80 5.82 -17.38
CA SER A 54 15.57 4.42 -16.97
C SER A 54 15.37 4.29 -15.46
N TYR A 55 16.18 4.98 -14.65
CA TYR A 55 16.01 4.98 -13.19
C TYR A 55 14.67 5.58 -12.76
N SER A 56 14.22 6.64 -13.44
CA SER A 56 12.92 7.26 -13.17
C SER A 56 11.77 6.31 -13.50
N ILE A 57 11.86 5.62 -14.64
CA ILE A 57 10.91 4.57 -15.01
C ILE A 57 10.87 3.45 -13.96
N TYR A 58 12.02 3.02 -13.46
CA TYR A 58 12.08 1.98 -12.42
C TYR A 58 11.43 2.43 -11.12
N LYS A 59 11.62 3.68 -10.72
CA LYS A 59 10.94 4.28 -9.56
C LYS A 59 9.42 4.29 -9.75
N ASP A 60 8.94 4.72 -10.91
CA ASP A 60 7.51 4.73 -11.22
C ASP A 60 6.91 3.33 -11.16
N ILE A 61 7.58 2.34 -11.76
CA ILE A 61 7.14 0.93 -11.69
C ILE A 61 7.04 0.47 -10.22
N ILE A 62 8.01 0.80 -9.37
CA ILE A 62 7.98 0.44 -7.94
C ILE A 62 6.81 1.14 -7.23
N ILE A 63 6.56 2.42 -7.51
CA ILE A 63 5.44 3.18 -6.94
C ILE A 63 4.11 2.51 -7.32
N TYR A 64 3.87 2.25 -8.61
CA TYR A 64 2.63 1.61 -9.06
C TYR A 64 2.48 0.19 -8.51
N THR A 65 3.58 -0.56 -8.40
CA THR A 65 3.60 -1.91 -7.81
C THR A 65 3.19 -1.89 -6.33
N ALA A 66 3.69 -0.92 -5.58
CA ALA A 66 3.36 -0.70 -4.18
C ALA A 66 1.89 -0.26 -4.01
N THR A 67 1.40 0.66 -4.85
CA THR A 67 0.00 1.11 -4.85
C THR A 67 -0.97 -0.02 -5.15
N ILE A 68 -0.64 -0.94 -6.07
CA ILE A 68 -1.45 -2.14 -6.33
C ILE A 68 -1.51 -3.04 -5.11
N ALA A 69 -0.36 -3.32 -4.47
CA ALA A 69 -0.33 -4.11 -3.24
C ALA A 69 -1.18 -3.47 -2.13
N GLU A 70 -1.00 -2.17 -1.90
CA GLU A 70 -1.77 -1.38 -0.94
C GLU A 70 -3.28 -1.48 -1.20
N SER A 71 -3.70 -1.28 -2.45
CA SER A 71 -5.11 -1.33 -2.87
C SER A 71 -5.74 -2.71 -2.65
N VAL A 72 -4.99 -3.78 -2.95
CA VAL A 72 -5.46 -5.17 -2.80
C VAL A 72 -5.57 -5.55 -1.32
N ILE A 73 -4.64 -5.10 -0.48
CA ILE A 73 -4.71 -5.30 0.99
C ILE A 73 -5.91 -4.56 1.57
N HIS A 74 -6.08 -3.28 1.21
CA HIS A 74 -7.18 -2.45 1.67
C HIS A 74 -8.52 -3.09 1.33
N TYR A 75 -8.71 -3.50 0.07
CA TYR A 75 -9.91 -4.20 -0.39
C TYR A 75 -10.20 -5.47 0.43
N CYS A 76 -9.18 -6.28 0.69
CA CYS A 76 -9.34 -7.52 1.45
C CYS A 76 -9.81 -7.22 2.87
N LEU A 77 -9.13 -6.31 3.58
CA LEU A 77 -9.48 -5.93 4.95
C LEU A 77 -10.88 -5.33 5.01
N GLY A 78 -11.21 -4.38 4.12
CA GLY A 78 -12.54 -3.78 4.02
C GLY A 78 -13.62 -4.84 3.84
N THR A 79 -13.42 -5.77 2.90
CA THR A 79 -14.39 -6.85 2.64
C THR A 79 -14.56 -7.79 3.83
N LEU A 80 -13.48 -8.12 4.55
CA LEU A 80 -13.55 -8.96 5.74
C LEU A 80 -14.25 -8.25 6.91
N ILE A 81 -14.07 -6.93 7.06
CA ILE A 81 -14.77 -6.10 8.05
C ILE A 81 -16.27 -6.05 7.72
N GLU A 82 -16.63 -5.74 6.47
CA GLU A 82 -18.02 -5.66 6.01
C GLU A 82 -18.78 -6.96 6.23
N ARG A 83 -18.10 -8.10 6.10
CA ARG A 83 -18.67 -9.44 6.33
C ARG A 83 -18.59 -9.91 7.77
N GLY A 84 -18.15 -9.07 8.70
CA GLY A 84 -18.03 -9.37 10.13
C GLY A 84 -17.04 -10.49 10.45
N LYS A 85 -16.07 -10.76 9.55
CA LYS A 85 -15.03 -11.79 9.76
C LYS A 85 -13.90 -11.30 10.66
N ILE A 86 -13.65 -10.00 10.66
CA ILE A 86 -12.67 -9.31 11.52
C ILE A 86 -13.29 -8.00 12.02
N ASN A 87 -12.86 -7.50 13.18
CA ASN A 87 -13.29 -6.21 13.70
C ASN A 87 -12.17 -5.19 13.54
N ALA A 88 -12.48 -4.04 12.93
CA ALA A 88 -11.51 -2.95 12.75
C ALA A 88 -10.88 -2.49 14.08
N ALA A 89 -11.65 -2.53 15.17
CA ALA A 89 -11.17 -2.14 16.50
C ALA A 89 -9.98 -2.97 17.00
N ASP A 90 -9.81 -4.20 16.50
CA ASP A 90 -8.77 -5.12 16.96
C ASP A 90 -7.37 -4.75 16.43
N PHE A 91 -7.31 -3.98 15.35
CA PHE A 91 -6.06 -3.71 14.64
C PHE A 91 -5.82 -2.24 14.27
N MET A 92 -6.87 -1.42 14.19
CA MET A 92 -6.71 0.00 13.93
C MET A 92 -5.99 0.70 15.09
N PRO A 93 -5.21 1.77 14.83
CA PRO A 93 -4.56 2.54 15.87
C PRO A 93 -5.58 3.15 16.84
N SER A 94 -5.22 3.22 18.11
CA SER A 94 -6.00 3.93 19.11
C SER A 94 -5.18 5.07 19.68
N GLU A 95 -5.82 6.23 19.82
CA GLU A 95 -5.24 7.43 20.41
C GLU A 95 -5.98 7.83 21.68
N TRP A 96 -5.24 8.30 22.68
CA TRP A 96 -5.82 8.90 23.88
C TRP A 96 -6.22 10.34 23.57
N LYS A 97 -7.53 10.62 23.59
CA LYS A 97 -8.07 11.97 23.47
C LYS A 97 -8.39 12.54 24.84
N GLU A 98 -8.23 13.85 24.96
CA GLU A 98 -8.58 14.58 26.18
C GLU A 98 -10.08 14.90 26.15
N GLU A 99 -10.81 14.43 27.16
CA GLU A 99 -12.23 14.77 27.35
C GLU A 99 -12.36 16.09 28.09
N SER A 100 -11.57 16.26 29.15
CA SER A 100 -11.52 17.48 29.93
C SER A 100 -10.15 17.67 30.55
N SER A 101 -9.76 18.93 30.74
CA SER A 101 -8.57 19.29 31.50
C SER A 101 -8.95 20.35 32.54
N LYS A 102 -8.30 20.28 33.70
CA LYS A 102 -8.41 21.29 34.76
C LYS A 102 -7.01 21.64 35.23
N ASP A 103 -6.70 22.93 35.21
CA ASP A 103 -5.45 23.43 35.78
C ASP A 103 -5.49 23.24 37.30
N LEU A 104 -4.48 22.54 37.83
CA LEU A 104 -4.34 22.25 39.25
C LEU A 104 -3.40 23.26 39.91
N TYR A 105 -2.36 23.68 39.19
CA TYR A 105 -1.34 24.59 39.74
C TYR A 105 -0.60 25.34 38.64
N LYS A 106 -0.41 26.66 38.79
CA LYS A 106 0.38 27.47 37.86
C LYS A 106 1.79 27.66 38.42
N ILE A 107 2.80 27.22 37.68
CA ILE A 107 4.22 27.30 38.07
C ILE A 107 4.83 28.62 37.59
N SER A 108 4.51 29.04 36.36
CA SER A 108 4.95 30.32 35.78
C SER A 108 3.94 30.78 34.71
N GLU A 109 4.23 31.88 34.01
CA GLU A 109 3.42 32.28 32.85
C GLU A 109 3.42 31.24 31.72
N THR A 110 4.48 30.43 31.61
CA THR A 110 4.65 29.45 30.54
C THR A 110 4.49 28.01 31.01
N LYS A 111 4.30 27.76 32.31
CA LYS A 111 4.19 26.41 32.88
C LYS A 111 3.04 26.28 33.86
N LYS A 112 2.26 25.23 33.71
CA LYS A 112 1.18 24.84 34.61
C LYS A 112 1.08 23.32 34.70
N VAL A 113 0.56 22.85 35.81
CA VAL A 113 0.17 21.46 36.05
C VAL A 113 -1.34 21.39 35.85
N SER A 114 -1.77 20.47 34.99
CA SER A 114 -3.18 20.24 34.71
C SER A 114 -3.51 18.76 34.94
N GLY A 115 -4.65 18.48 35.57
CA GLY A 115 -5.26 17.16 35.61
C GLY A 115 -6.08 16.98 34.34
N VAL A 116 -5.96 15.83 33.69
CA VAL A 116 -6.64 15.55 32.42
C VAL A 116 -7.37 14.22 32.53
N ILE A 117 -8.64 14.19 32.13
CA ILE A 117 -9.38 12.96 31.87
C ILE A 117 -9.21 12.62 30.39
N LYS A 118 -8.68 11.44 30.11
CA LYS A 118 -8.49 10.94 28.75
C LYS A 118 -9.34 9.71 28.51
N PHE A 119 -9.82 9.56 27.27
CA PHE A 119 -10.52 8.37 26.79
C PHE A 119 -9.83 7.86 25.53
N GLN A 120 -9.91 6.56 25.30
CA GLN A 120 -9.28 5.91 24.17
C GLN A 120 -10.25 5.89 22.98
N VAL A 121 -9.81 6.41 21.84
CA VAL A 121 -10.57 6.39 20.59
C VAL A 121 -9.80 5.56 19.58
N THR A 122 -10.46 4.57 18.99
CA THR A 122 -9.90 3.79 17.88
C THR A 122 -10.26 4.43 16.56
N GLU A 123 -9.28 4.57 15.67
CA GLU A 123 -9.49 5.09 14.32
C GLU A 123 -10.45 4.19 13.53
N LYS A 124 -11.30 4.82 12.71
CA LYS A 124 -12.17 4.08 11.79
C LYS A 124 -11.37 3.60 10.58
N PHE A 125 -11.61 2.37 10.16
CA PHE A 125 -11.14 1.92 8.85
C PHE A 125 -11.82 2.76 7.77
N SER A 126 -11.03 3.43 6.94
CA SER A 126 -11.49 4.38 5.92
C SER A 126 -10.61 4.29 4.68
N ASP A 127 -10.96 5.04 3.64
CA ASP A 127 -10.22 5.02 2.36
C ASP A 127 -8.81 5.62 2.47
N ASN A 128 -8.54 6.43 3.50
CA ASN A 128 -7.27 7.13 3.70
C ASN A 128 -6.31 6.41 4.67
N VAL A 129 -6.54 5.13 4.96
CA VAL A 129 -5.68 4.35 5.85
C VAL A 129 -4.30 4.21 5.21
N GLN A 130 -3.26 4.63 5.94
CA GLN A 130 -1.88 4.60 5.46
C GLN A 130 -1.39 3.17 5.20
N PHE A 131 -0.53 3.00 4.19
CA PHE A 131 0.05 1.70 3.84
C PHE A 131 0.69 0.96 5.03
N GLN A 132 1.39 1.68 5.92
CA GLN A 132 1.97 1.06 7.13
C GLN A 132 0.89 0.49 8.05
N THR A 133 -0.21 1.22 8.23
CA THR A 133 -1.36 0.78 9.03
C THR A 133 -2.03 -0.43 8.38
N LEU A 134 -2.15 -0.46 7.05
CA LEU A 134 -2.67 -1.61 6.31
C LEU A 134 -1.81 -2.86 6.50
N ASN A 135 -0.48 -2.76 6.41
CA ASN A 135 0.42 -3.90 6.63
C ASN A 135 0.30 -4.43 8.07
N ARG A 136 0.26 -3.53 9.06
CA ARG A 136 0.06 -3.92 10.47
C ARG A 136 -1.30 -4.58 10.69
N ALA A 137 -2.35 -4.03 10.07
CA ALA A 137 -3.69 -4.60 10.11
C ALA A 137 -3.74 -5.98 9.47
N ALA A 138 -3.08 -6.17 8.33
CA ALA A 138 -2.98 -7.45 7.64
C ALA A 138 -2.26 -8.51 8.50
N LEU A 139 -1.20 -8.15 9.23
CA LEU A 139 -0.54 -9.06 10.15
C LEU A 139 -1.44 -9.43 11.33
N LYS A 140 -2.07 -8.45 11.97
CA LYS A 140 -2.95 -8.66 13.14
C LYS A 140 -4.21 -9.46 12.81
N SER A 141 -4.78 -9.27 11.62
CA SER A 141 -5.97 -10.01 11.15
C SER A 141 -5.65 -11.43 10.67
N GLY A 142 -4.37 -11.82 10.67
CA GLY A 142 -3.93 -13.11 10.10
C GLY A 142 -4.13 -13.20 8.59
N LEU A 143 -4.21 -12.07 7.89
CA LEU A 143 -4.06 -12.03 6.43
C LEU A 143 -2.60 -12.30 6.06
N PHE A 144 -1.65 -11.70 6.78
CA PHE A 144 -0.22 -11.94 6.59
C PHE A 144 0.37 -12.79 7.71
N ASN A 145 1.31 -13.65 7.35
CA ASN A 145 2.30 -14.15 8.29
C ASN A 145 3.47 -13.13 8.40
N LYS A 146 4.41 -13.39 9.31
CA LYS A 146 5.55 -12.50 9.54
C LYS A 146 6.40 -12.26 8.28
N GLU A 147 6.60 -13.31 7.47
CA GLU A 147 7.40 -13.24 6.24
C GLU A 147 6.75 -12.32 5.19
N VAL A 148 5.44 -12.49 4.92
CA VAL A 148 4.70 -11.65 3.96
C VAL A 148 4.65 -10.21 4.45
N PHE A 149 4.45 -10.00 5.76
CA PHE A 149 4.46 -8.69 6.38
C PHE A 149 5.81 -7.97 6.18
N ASP A 150 6.93 -8.65 6.46
CA ASP A 150 8.26 -8.05 6.34
C ASP A 150 8.58 -7.67 4.88
N LYS A 151 8.15 -8.51 3.92
CA LYS A 151 8.27 -8.19 2.48
C LYS A 151 7.40 -6.99 2.09
N ALA A 152 6.16 -6.92 2.55
CA ALA A 152 5.25 -5.80 2.26
C ALA A 152 5.73 -4.48 2.89
N GLU A 153 6.30 -4.52 4.10
CA GLU A 153 6.93 -3.35 4.73
C GLU A 153 8.18 -2.90 3.98
N ASN A 154 9.00 -3.83 3.49
CA ASN A 154 10.15 -3.49 2.65
C ASN A 154 9.70 -2.77 1.36
N LEU A 155 8.65 -3.27 0.69
CA LEU A 155 8.07 -2.62 -0.48
C LEU A 155 7.55 -1.21 -0.17
N ARG A 156 6.86 -1.03 0.96
CA ARG A 156 6.43 0.30 1.45
C ARG A 156 7.62 1.22 1.67
N GLU A 157 8.68 0.74 2.31
CA GLU A 157 9.88 1.55 2.54
C GLU A 157 10.57 1.95 1.24
N LYS A 158 10.68 1.03 0.27
CA LYS A 158 11.20 1.34 -1.07
C LYS A 158 10.39 2.44 -1.73
N ARG A 159 9.05 2.33 -1.75
CA ARG A 159 8.16 3.39 -2.24
C ARG A 159 8.41 4.72 -1.51
N ASN A 160 8.50 4.70 -0.18
CA ASN A 160 8.64 5.93 0.59
C ASN A 160 9.98 6.63 0.35
N ARG A 161 11.06 5.87 0.12
CA ARG A 161 12.40 6.40 -0.20
C ARG A 161 12.47 7.06 -1.58
N ILE A 162 11.57 6.72 -2.50
CA ILE A 162 11.50 7.32 -3.84
C ILE A 162 11.03 8.79 -3.79
N HIS A 163 10.29 9.20 -2.75
CA HIS A 163 9.86 10.59 -2.63
C HIS A 163 11.07 11.53 -2.49
N LEU A 164 11.24 12.41 -3.49
CA LEU A 164 12.40 13.30 -3.66
C LEU A 164 12.76 14.13 -2.42
N ALA A 165 11.76 14.49 -1.61
CA ALA A 165 11.94 15.25 -0.37
C ALA A 165 12.75 14.52 0.71
N GLY A 166 12.88 13.19 0.64
CA GLY A 166 13.64 12.37 1.58
C GLY A 166 15.08 12.08 1.15
N LEU A 167 15.49 12.48 -0.06
CA LEU A 167 16.78 12.12 -0.63
C LEU A 167 17.88 13.10 -0.19
N LYS A 168 18.93 12.56 0.43
CA LYS A 168 20.13 13.32 0.84
C LYS A 168 21.26 13.30 -0.21
N ILE A 169 21.10 12.48 -1.26
CA ILE A 169 22.05 12.27 -2.35
C ILE A 169 21.29 12.04 -3.66
N VAL A 170 21.98 12.17 -4.80
CA VAL A 170 21.45 11.77 -6.12
C VAL A 170 21.11 10.29 -6.07
N ASP A 171 19.86 9.97 -6.39
CA ASP A 171 19.27 8.64 -6.24
C ASP A 171 19.14 7.98 -7.61
N ASP A 172 20.25 7.38 -8.06
CA ASP A 172 20.43 6.69 -9.34
C ASP A 172 20.59 5.16 -9.16
N LEU A 173 20.11 4.62 -8.03
CA LEU A 173 20.45 3.27 -7.58
C LEU A 173 19.38 2.20 -7.85
N TYR A 174 18.18 2.58 -8.33
CA TYR A 174 17.14 1.58 -8.60
C TYR A 174 17.45 0.81 -9.87
N GLY A 175 17.42 -0.51 -9.80
CA GLY A 175 17.68 -1.39 -10.95
C GLY A 175 16.55 -2.36 -11.24
N GLU A 176 16.75 -3.18 -12.27
CA GLU A 176 15.81 -4.26 -12.59
C GLU A 176 15.59 -5.24 -11.43
N SER A 177 16.61 -5.46 -10.59
CA SER A 177 16.49 -6.29 -9.39
C SER A 177 15.42 -5.75 -8.44
N ASP A 178 15.35 -4.43 -8.25
CA ASP A 178 14.36 -3.81 -7.36
C ASP A 178 12.95 -3.97 -7.88
N ILE A 179 12.77 -3.82 -9.20
CA ILE A 179 11.47 -4.09 -9.85
C ILE A 179 11.09 -5.55 -9.69
N ARG A 180 12.01 -6.48 -9.96
CA ARG A 180 11.75 -7.92 -9.82
C ARG A 180 11.34 -8.27 -8.39
N ASP A 181 12.01 -7.70 -7.40
CA ASP A 181 11.66 -7.91 -5.98
C ASP A 181 10.32 -7.30 -5.61
N ALA A 182 9.99 -6.11 -6.14
CA ALA A 182 8.69 -5.49 -5.97
C ALA A 182 7.58 -6.34 -6.58
N PHE A 183 7.75 -6.82 -7.82
CA PHE A 183 6.79 -7.69 -8.49
C PHE A 183 6.60 -9.02 -7.76
N LYS A 184 7.68 -9.66 -7.29
CA LYS A 184 7.59 -10.89 -6.49
C LYS A 184 6.80 -10.65 -5.20
N THR A 185 7.06 -9.53 -4.52
CA THR A 185 6.37 -9.17 -3.29
C THR A 185 4.88 -8.92 -3.55
N THR A 186 4.54 -8.11 -4.55
CA THR A 186 3.14 -7.83 -4.89
C THR A 186 2.40 -9.08 -5.38
N ALA A 187 3.05 -9.96 -6.14
CA ALA A 187 2.46 -11.24 -6.55
C ALA A 187 2.14 -12.13 -5.34
N LEU A 188 3.04 -12.18 -4.35
CA LEU A 188 2.82 -12.89 -3.09
C LEU A 188 1.65 -12.29 -2.30
N VAL A 189 1.57 -10.96 -2.19
CA VAL A 189 0.46 -10.25 -1.53
C VAL A 189 -0.86 -10.54 -2.21
N ILE A 190 -0.92 -10.43 -3.54
CA ILE A 190 -2.13 -10.70 -4.33
C ILE A 190 -2.59 -12.14 -4.11
N LYS A 191 -1.67 -13.11 -4.19
CA LYS A 191 -1.98 -14.52 -3.95
C LYS A 191 -2.54 -14.74 -2.55
N THR A 192 -1.90 -14.16 -1.54
CA THR A 192 -2.34 -14.27 -0.14
C THR A 192 -3.74 -13.70 0.08
N VAL A 193 -4.02 -12.54 -0.54
CA VAL A 193 -5.35 -11.92 -0.50
C VAL A 193 -6.40 -12.77 -1.20
N GLU A 194 -6.09 -13.27 -2.40
CA GLU A 194 -6.99 -14.12 -3.18
C GLU A 194 -7.36 -15.39 -2.41
N GLU A 195 -6.38 -16.09 -1.83
CA GLU A 195 -6.58 -17.27 -0.99
C GLU A 195 -7.42 -16.93 0.26
N LYS A 196 -7.14 -15.80 0.91
CA LYS A 196 -7.89 -15.38 2.11
C LYS A 196 -9.35 -15.12 1.79
N LEU A 197 -9.64 -14.41 0.69
CA LEU A 197 -11.00 -14.11 0.27
C LEU A 197 -11.76 -15.38 -0.12
N GLN A 198 -11.13 -16.30 -0.85
CA GLN A 198 -11.73 -17.61 -1.17
C GLN A 198 -12.04 -18.41 0.09
N SER A 199 -11.10 -18.50 1.05
CA SER A 199 -11.29 -19.24 2.31
C SER A 199 -12.39 -18.64 3.20
N ALA A 200 -12.63 -17.34 3.11
CA ALA A 200 -13.66 -16.64 3.86
C ALA A 200 -15.06 -16.73 3.19
N ASN A 201 -15.19 -17.51 2.10
CA ASN A 201 -16.37 -17.58 1.24
C ASN A 201 -16.79 -16.21 0.70
N VAL A 202 -15.80 -15.41 0.26
CA VAL A 202 -16.01 -14.08 -0.33
C VAL A 202 -16.24 -14.09 -1.83
#